data_AF-A0A2T1CZV0-F1
#
_entry.id   AF-A0A2T1CZV0-F1
#
_cell.length_a   1.000
_cell.length_b   1.000
_cell.length_c   1.000
_cell.angle_alpha   90.00
_cell.angle_beta   90.00
_cell.angle_gamma   90.00
#
_symmetry.space_group_name_H-M   'P 1'
#
loop_
_entity.id
_entity.type
_entity.pdbx_description
1 polymer ?
#
loop_
_entity_poly.entity_id
_entity_poly.type
_entity_poly.pdbx_seq_one_letter_code
_entity_poly.pdbx_strand_id
1 'polypeptide(L)'
;MLDKPYSNPSKTTLIGYFWSGKHKKVVKGINLLTLYYTDAQGVSVPVNYRLNDKREGKTKHDYFREMLFEVMDWGLMPGVITADSWYAVLCFTLSKFPLSQASSLLVFRLL
;
A
#
# COMPACT_ATOMS: atom_id res chain seq x y z
N MET A 1 -10.32 1.47 1.73
CA MET A 1 -10.90 2.07 0.56
C MET A 1 -11.62 3.27 1.09
N LEU A 2 -11.41 4.45 0.51
CA LEU A 2 -12.10 5.62 0.99
C LEU A 2 -13.49 5.67 0.34
N ASP A 3 -14.51 5.33 1.11
CA ASP A 3 -15.89 5.34 0.65
C ASP A 3 -16.35 6.76 0.34
N LYS A 4 -16.87 6.95 -0.87
CA LYS A 4 -17.31 8.26 -1.35
C LYS A 4 -18.69 8.17 -2.02
N PRO A 5 -19.74 7.88 -1.23
CA PRO A 5 -21.08 7.57 -1.77
C PRO A 5 -21.71 8.73 -2.55
N TYR A 6 -21.48 9.98 -2.10
CA TYR A 6 -22.12 11.18 -2.65
C TYR A 6 -21.34 11.88 -3.78
N SER A 7 -20.08 11.51 -4.02
CA SER A 7 -19.29 12.18 -5.07
C SER A 7 -19.72 11.73 -6.45
N ASN A 8 -19.71 12.58 -7.46
CA ASN A 8 -20.09 12.21 -8.83
C ASN A 8 -18.89 11.58 -9.57
N PRO A 9 -18.97 10.35 -10.13
CA PRO A 9 -17.83 9.73 -10.79
C PRO A 9 -17.46 10.45 -12.11
N SER A 10 -18.43 11.11 -12.75
CA SER A 10 -18.21 11.91 -13.97
C SER A 10 -17.42 13.20 -13.70
N LYS A 11 -17.36 13.64 -12.44
CA LYS A 11 -16.60 14.85 -12.03
C LYS A 11 -15.19 14.52 -11.51
N THR A 12 -14.87 13.25 -11.28
CA THR A 12 -13.58 12.88 -10.69
C THR A 12 -13.11 11.55 -11.27
N THR A 13 -12.11 11.63 -12.14
CA THR A 13 -11.49 10.49 -12.82
C THR A 13 -11.07 9.35 -11.90
N LEU A 14 -10.64 9.66 -10.67
CA LEU A 14 -10.11 8.68 -9.72
C LEU A 14 -11.20 7.93 -8.94
N ILE A 15 -12.48 8.32 -9.06
CA ILE A 15 -13.59 7.67 -8.37
C ILE A 15 -14.05 6.48 -9.19
N GLY A 16 -13.99 5.30 -8.59
CA GLY A 16 -14.39 4.05 -9.22
C GLY A 16 -15.28 3.20 -8.32
N TYR A 17 -15.74 2.10 -8.90
CA TYR A 17 -16.39 1.02 -8.19
C TYR A 17 -15.35 -0.03 -7.80
N PHE A 18 -15.27 -0.34 -6.51
CA PHE A 18 -14.39 -1.37 -5.97
C PHE A 18 -15.11 -2.17 -4.88
N TRP A 19 -14.67 -3.40 -4.67
CA TRP A 19 -15.21 -4.26 -3.61
C TRP A 19 -14.73 -3.79 -2.24
N SER A 20 -15.66 -3.54 -1.32
CA SER A 20 -15.35 -3.25 0.08
C SER A 20 -15.63 -4.47 0.94
N GLY A 21 -14.60 -5.00 1.60
CA GLY A 21 -14.73 -6.11 2.54
C GLY A 21 -15.63 -5.76 3.73
N LYS A 22 -15.62 -4.49 4.19
CA LYS A 22 -16.46 -4.00 5.28
C LYS A 22 -17.94 -4.03 4.92
N HIS A 23 -18.28 -3.60 3.71
CA HIS A 23 -19.66 -3.54 3.24
C HIS A 23 -20.12 -4.82 2.51
N LYS A 24 -19.21 -5.78 2.28
CA LYS A 24 -19.42 -7.01 1.50
C LYS A 24 -20.13 -6.76 0.16
N LYS A 25 -19.84 -5.61 -0.45
CA LYS A 25 -20.46 -5.17 -1.71
C LYS A 25 -19.53 -4.27 -2.48
N VAL A 26 -19.81 -4.11 -3.77
CA VAL A 26 -19.17 -3.10 -4.60
C VAL A 26 -19.66 -1.73 -4.14
N VAL A 27 -18.73 -0.91 -3.68
CA VAL A 27 -19.00 0.45 -3.22
C VAL A 27 -18.25 1.43 -4.10
N LYS A 28 -18.72 2.66 -4.09
CA LYS A 28 -18.11 3.77 -4.79
C LYS A 28 -17.07 4.42 -3.90
N GLY A 29 -15.87 4.58 -4.41
CA GLY A 29 -14.82 5.21 -3.64
C GLY A 29 -13.52 5.33 -4.39
N ILE A 30 -12.48 5.62 -3.62
CA ILE A 30 -11.12 5.78 -4.10
C ILE A 30 -10.27 4.68 -3.46
N ASN A 31 -9.46 4.05 -4.28
CA ASN A 31 -8.55 3.00 -3.86
C ASN A 31 -7.18 3.63 -3.58
N LEU A 32 -6.85 3.77 -2.31
CA LEU A 32 -5.62 4.37 -1.79
C LEU A 32 -4.70 3.27 -1.28
N LEU A 33 -3.46 3.26 -1.75
CA LEU A 33 -2.41 2.40 -1.23
C LEU A 33 -1.52 3.27 -0.35
N THR A 34 -1.29 2.85 0.89
CA THR A 34 -0.42 3.57 1.82
C THR A 34 0.60 2.62 2.41
N LEU A 35 1.85 3.05 2.41
CA LEU A 35 2.98 2.34 3.00
C LEU A 35 3.35 3.05 4.30
N TYR A 36 3.26 2.31 5.40
CA TYR A 36 3.59 2.82 6.73
C TYR A 36 4.95 2.31 7.15
N TYR A 37 5.72 3.19 7.76
CA TYR A 37 6.93 2.84 8.48
C TYR A 37 6.67 2.97 9.96
N THR A 38 7.02 1.92 10.69
CA THR A 38 6.88 1.85 12.14
C THR A 38 8.25 1.67 12.76
N ASP A 39 8.64 2.63 13.59
CA ASP A 39 9.87 2.51 14.36
C ASP A 39 9.72 1.50 15.52
N ALA A 40 10.82 1.00 16.08
CA ALA A 40 10.80 0.12 17.27
C ALA A 40 10.08 0.74 18.47
N GLN A 41 10.01 2.08 18.54
CA GLN A 41 9.28 2.81 19.58
C GLN A 41 7.76 2.84 19.33
N GLY A 42 7.26 2.15 18.30
CA GLY A 42 5.84 2.05 17.98
C GLY A 42 5.27 3.25 17.23
N VAL A 43 6.10 4.25 16.90
CA VAL A 43 5.68 5.41 16.11
C VAL A 43 5.49 4.98 14.66
N SER A 44 4.27 5.11 14.14
CA SER A 44 3.91 4.74 12.77
C SER A 44 3.62 5.97 11.93
N VAL A 45 4.39 6.17 10.86
CA VAL A 45 4.25 7.29 9.93
C VAL A 45 3.99 6.80 8.50
N PRO A 46 3.08 7.43 7.75
CA PRO A 46 2.92 7.12 6.34
C PRO A 46 4.13 7.67 5.56
N VAL A 47 4.85 6.80 4.87
CA VAL A 47 6.05 7.18 4.09
C VAL A 47 5.71 7.45 2.65
N ASN A 48 4.86 6.61 2.05
CA ASN A 48 4.47 6.75 0.65
C ASN A 48 2.99 6.40 0.50
N TYR A 49 2.29 7.10 -0.38
CA TYR A 49 0.91 6.80 -0.73
C TYR A 49 0.67 6.97 -2.22
N ARG A 50 -0.17 6.11 -2.79
CA ARG A 50 -0.54 6.16 -4.21
C ARG A 50 -2.03 5.94 -4.42
N LEU A 51 -2.56 6.63 -5.42
CA LEU A 51 -3.95 6.49 -5.85
C LEU A 51 -3.99 5.55 -7.05
N ASN A 52 -4.79 4.50 -6.96
CA ASN A 52 -4.89 3.52 -8.02
C ASN A 52 -5.86 4.01 -9.10
N ASP A 53 -5.32 4.48 -10.22
CA ASP A 53 -6.11 4.78 -11.43
C ASP A 53 -6.28 3.52 -12.28
N LYS A 54 -7.51 3.24 -12.71
CA LYS A 54 -7.81 2.10 -13.60
C LYS A 54 -7.26 2.31 -15.01
N ARG A 55 -7.00 3.56 -15.41
CA ARG A 55 -6.51 3.92 -16.75
C ARG A 55 -5.06 3.53 -16.99
N GLU A 56 -4.26 3.47 -15.91
CA GLU A 56 -2.85 3.11 -16.00
C GLU A 56 -2.65 1.61 -16.30
N GLY A 57 -3.70 0.79 -16.17
CA GLY A 57 -3.62 -0.66 -16.39
C GLY A 57 -2.75 -1.41 -15.37
N LYS A 58 -2.17 -0.70 -14.40
CA LYS A 58 -1.34 -1.27 -13.34
C LYS A 58 -2.20 -1.99 -12.31
N THR A 59 -1.70 -3.13 -11.82
CA THR A 59 -2.35 -3.83 -10.72
C THR A 59 -1.91 -3.22 -9.38
N LYS A 60 -2.68 -3.47 -8.31
CA LYS A 60 -2.28 -3.09 -6.95
C LYS A 60 -0.90 -3.64 -6.56
N HIS A 61 -0.52 -4.81 -7.10
CA HIS A 61 0.77 -5.44 -6.83
C HIS A 61 1.91 -4.67 -7.49
N ASP A 62 1.69 -4.11 -8.68
CA ASP A 62 2.68 -3.33 -9.40
C ASP A 62 2.93 -2.01 -8.68
N TYR A 63 1.87 -1.31 -8.25
CA TYR A 63 2.01 -0.13 -7.40
C TYR A 63 2.79 -0.43 -6.11
N PHE A 64 2.52 -1.57 -5.46
CA PHE A 64 3.24 -1.95 -4.25
C PHE A 64 4.74 -2.18 -4.51
N ARG A 65 5.10 -2.88 -5.59
CA ARG A 65 6.50 -3.07 -6.00
C ARG A 65 7.19 -1.73 -6.22
N GLU A 66 6.58 -0.87 -7.04
CA GLU A 66 7.16 0.43 -7.37
C GLU A 66 7.34 1.31 -6.13
N MET A 67 6.34 1.37 -5.25
CA MET A 67 6.43 2.12 -3.99
C MET A 67 7.57 1.60 -3.10
N LEU A 68 7.75 0.29 -3.05
CA LEU A 68 8.76 -0.33 -2.22
C LEU A 68 10.16 -0.06 -2.76
N PHE A 69 10.37 -0.19 -4.07
CA PHE A 69 11.65 0.15 -4.70
C PHE A 69 11.99 1.63 -4.52
N GLU A 70 11.02 2.53 -4.70
CA GLU A 70 11.20 3.97 -4.50
C GLU A 70 11.60 4.30 -3.05
N VAL A 71 10.93 3.69 -2.06
CA VAL A 71 11.25 3.89 -0.64
C VAL A 71 12.63 3.33 -0.28
N MET A 72 13.04 2.22 -0.88
CA MET A 72 14.40 1.69 -0.72
C MET A 72 15.46 2.60 -1.39
N ASP A 73 15.14 3.18 -2.55
CA ASP A 73 16.01 4.13 -3.26
C ASP A 73 16.19 5.44 -2.47
N TRP A 74 15.18 5.88 -1.73
CA TRP A 74 15.29 6.98 -0.77
C TRP A 74 16.23 6.68 0.42
N GLY A 75 16.73 5.45 0.54
CA GLY A 75 17.64 5.02 1.59
C GLY A 75 16.93 4.45 2.83
N LEU A 76 15.62 4.17 2.75
CA LEU A 76 14.93 3.47 3.84
C LEU A 76 15.33 1.99 3.81
N MET A 77 16.03 1.54 4.85
CA MET A 77 16.43 0.15 5.03
C MET A 77 15.65 -0.47 6.19
N PRO A 78 14.39 -0.90 5.98
CA PRO A 78 13.63 -1.54 7.03
C PRO A 78 14.18 -2.93 7.33
N GLY A 79 14.24 -3.27 8.61
CA GLY A 79 14.71 -4.58 9.06
C GLY A 79 13.75 -5.72 8.76
N VAL A 80 12.45 -5.41 8.71
CA VAL A 80 11.38 -6.35 8.36
C VAL A 80 10.37 -5.62 7.50
N ILE A 81 9.90 -6.30 6.47
CA ILE A 81 8.76 -5.85 5.67
C ILE A 81 7.59 -6.77 5.99
N THR A 82 6.48 -6.20 6.43
CA THR A 82 5.23 -6.92 6.68
C THR A 82 4.18 -6.43 5.69
N ALA A 83 3.41 -7.36 5.14
CA ALA A 83 2.33 -7.06 4.20
C ALA A 83 1.18 -8.05 4.41
N ASP A 84 -0.01 -7.68 3.94
CA ASP A 84 -1.16 -8.59 3.93
C ASP A 84 -0.85 -9.88 3.14
N SER A 85 -1.47 -11.00 3.53
CA SER A 85 -1.32 -12.30 2.90
C SER A 85 -1.53 -12.31 1.38
N TRP A 86 -2.39 -11.41 0.86
CA TRP A 86 -2.61 -11.23 -0.56
C TRP A 86 -1.31 -10.84 -1.32
N TYR A 87 -0.38 -10.18 -0.63
CA TYR A 87 0.94 -9.76 -1.16
C TYR A 87 2.09 -10.70 -0.74
N ALA A 88 1.79 -11.84 -0.11
CA ALA A 88 2.80 -12.74 0.46
C ALA A 88 3.85 -13.21 -0.56
N VAL A 89 3.47 -13.37 -1.83
CA VAL A 89 4.38 -13.80 -2.90
C VAL A 89 5.53 -12.81 -3.12
N LEU A 90 5.28 -11.51 -2.88
CA LEU A 90 6.30 -10.48 -3.05
C LEU A 90 7.18 -10.36 -1.81
N CYS A 91 6.57 -10.43 -0.62
CA CYS A 91 7.27 -10.29 0.66
C CYS A 91 8.34 -11.38 0.86
N PHE A 92 8.05 -12.62 0.44
CA PHE A 92 8.99 -13.75 0.54
C PHE A 92 10.27 -13.56 -0.30
N THR A 93 10.25 -12.71 -1.32
CA THR A 93 11.42 -12.48 -2.18
C THR A 93 12.44 -11.53 -1.51
N LEU A 94 11.98 -10.66 -0.60
CA LEU A 94 12.80 -9.62 0.03
C LEU A 94 13.42 -10.05 1.37
N SER A 95 12.99 -11.18 1.94
CA SER A 95 13.57 -11.76 3.16
C SER A 95 15.00 -12.30 2.99
N LYS A 96 15.58 -12.22 1.79
CA LYS A 96 16.96 -12.63 1.49
C LYS A 96 18.02 -11.55 1.82
N PHE A 97 17.64 -10.40 2.38
CA PHE A 97 18.58 -9.36 2.79
C PHE A 97 19.23 -9.68 4.16
N PRO A 98 20.54 -9.39 4.34
CA PRO A 98 21.25 -9.71 5.58
C PRO A 98 20.71 -8.90 6.77
N LEU A 99 20.24 -9.62 7.79
CA LEU A 99 19.60 -9.15 9.03
C LEU A 99 20.52 -8.36 10.01
N SER A 100 21.65 -7.81 9.55
CA SER A 100 22.68 -7.34 10.49
C SER A 100 22.48 -5.92 11.05
N GLN A 101 21.49 -5.15 10.59
CA GLN A 101 21.13 -3.84 11.14
C GLN A 101 19.62 -3.60 10.95
N ALA A 102 18.83 -3.83 12.00
CA ALA A 102 17.37 -3.84 11.86
C ALA A 102 16.69 -3.49 13.19
N SER A 103 16.51 -2.20 13.47
CA SER A 103 15.70 -1.70 14.60
C SER A 103 14.35 -1.10 14.15
N SER A 104 13.92 -1.32 12.90
CA SER A 104 12.68 -0.74 12.38
C SER A 104 11.87 -1.68 11.48
N LEU A 105 10.55 -1.52 11.52
CA LEU A 105 9.57 -2.36 10.83
C LEU A 105 8.85 -1.55 9.74
N LEU A 106 8.83 -2.04 8.51
CA LEU A 106 7.94 -1.52 7.48
C LEU A 106 6.63 -2.30 7.51
N VAL A 107 5.51 -1.61 7.69
CA VAL A 107 4.18 -2.23 7.67
C VAL A 107 3.40 -1.72 6.47
N PHE A 108 3.16 -2.61 5.52
CA PHE A 108 2.29 -2.32 4.39
C PHE A 108 0.85 -2.63 4.75
N ARG A 109 0.01 -1.59 4.80
CA ARG A 109 -1.42 -1.71 5.05
C ARG A 109 -2.19 -1.05 3.93
N LEU A 110 -2.87 -1.85 3.11
CA LEU A 110 -3.90 -1.32 2.22
C LEU A 110 -5.09 -0.92 3.10
N LEU A 111 -5.41 0.37 3.14
CA LEU A 111 -6.71 0.81 3.63
C LEU A 111 -7.69 0.76 2.48
#